data_AF-A0AAN6MDI1-F1
#
_entry.id   AF-A0AAN6MDI1-F1
#
_cell.length_a   1.000
_cell.length_b   1.000
_cell.length_c   1.000
_cell.angle_alpha   90.00
_cell.angle_beta   90.00
_cell.angle_gamma   90.00
#
_symmetry.space_group_name_H-M   'P 1'
#
loop_
_entity.id
_entity.type
_entity.pdbx_description
1 polymer ?
#
loop_
_entity_poly.entity_id
_entity_poly.type
_entity_poly.pdbx_seq_one_letter_code
_entity_poly.pdbx_strand_id
1 'polypeptide(L)'
;MSSKIPPSNPFSQGETFYQHYQKLAEFVRTRDREPPRILVITDIEQDYDDLLAVIFLAEMHRMGAVQLVGFVANHHPAEERAKFLRSVLHLLGLPDLPVGKGTRGAEDLVKHPWDFYYGLKNKTFREAAWNNNPFPNGSTLIQQLATTSDTPLTLLLISSLQDIGEFFGKHEKHTFLNDKFAKFVSQGGYHVGQTEAGAVSIAPDEGMTNNTFNLHEAKTYTRVLASHKLPSDAWSREAAKAARLPASFMQQLFTLGPIGAHLQWLWLRQEFKFYWDPYNWPFMPRLDPSWYLTTRLGLDKSSPRYAQLLKDPHLPFATARQDIKVIAYDCCAAVGAVGDDFMRAFGVLAPEEDVPAYNRAAHQHRVFGKAPADLGGIDASRLAGVMEAFLLGGLKATAAHAAGRPGFEKGIEHTPVEAAYDLDVFLREMLPRMKVIEGQKKTAKNCEDEAKKIAEKEGKSGAKYRELAKQAAEAKERARKVERELAKVPGLEGRALPTRDQLPYEQLYQRAMSQLGGKAKV
;
A
#
# COMPACT_ATOMS: atom_id res chain seq x y z
N MET A 1 -24.39 14.29 -22.46
CA MET A 1 -25.00 13.11 -21.83
C MET A 1 -24.38 11.88 -22.48
N SER A 2 -23.46 11.21 -21.78
CA SER A 2 -22.84 9.97 -22.25
C SER A 2 -23.95 8.93 -22.49
N SER A 3 -23.83 8.13 -23.56
CA SER A 3 -24.81 7.09 -23.87
C SER A 3 -24.96 6.17 -22.67
N LYS A 4 -26.20 5.96 -22.17
CA LYS A 4 -26.52 5.03 -21.07
C LYS A 4 -26.20 3.55 -21.38
N ILE A 5 -25.50 3.26 -22.47
CA ILE A 5 -25.11 1.90 -22.83
C ILE A 5 -23.78 1.64 -22.11
N PRO A 6 -23.78 0.79 -21.06
CA PRO A 6 -22.52 0.42 -20.43
C PRO A 6 -21.61 -0.26 -21.47
N PRO A 7 -20.30 -0.08 -21.36
CA PRO A 7 -19.33 -0.77 -22.21
C PRO A 7 -19.54 -2.28 -22.25
N SER A 8 -18.97 -2.92 -23.26
CA SER A 8 -19.01 -4.38 -23.38
C SER A 8 -18.37 -5.08 -22.18
N ASN A 9 -18.99 -6.19 -21.78
CA ASN A 9 -18.47 -7.12 -20.78
C ASN A 9 -17.18 -7.77 -21.33
N PRO A 10 -16.05 -7.71 -20.62
CA PRO A 10 -14.79 -8.31 -21.07
C PRO A 10 -14.73 -9.84 -20.88
N PHE A 11 -15.77 -10.44 -20.30
CA PHE A 11 -15.89 -11.89 -20.09
C PHE A 11 -16.95 -12.48 -21.03
N SER A 12 -16.68 -13.68 -21.53
CA SER A 12 -17.65 -14.46 -22.30
C SER A 12 -18.72 -15.06 -21.39
N GLN A 13 -19.91 -15.33 -21.93
CA GLN A 13 -20.95 -16.04 -21.18
C GLN A 13 -20.43 -17.41 -20.72
N GLY A 14 -20.55 -17.69 -19.41
CA GLY A 14 -20.04 -18.91 -18.78
C GLY A 14 -18.70 -18.75 -18.05
N GLU A 15 -17.95 -17.65 -18.28
CA GLU A 15 -16.78 -17.32 -17.46
C GLU A 15 -17.21 -16.91 -16.04
N THR A 16 -16.38 -17.22 -15.04
CA THR A 16 -16.66 -17.03 -13.60
C THR A 16 -17.14 -15.62 -13.25
N PHE A 17 -16.57 -14.59 -13.89
CA PHE A 17 -16.86 -13.19 -13.58
C PHE A 17 -17.89 -12.52 -14.48
N TYR A 18 -18.47 -13.25 -15.45
CA TYR A 18 -19.50 -12.72 -16.35
C TYR A 18 -20.70 -12.13 -15.59
N GLN A 19 -21.16 -12.83 -14.54
CA GLN A 19 -22.32 -12.42 -13.74
C GLN A 19 -22.04 -11.15 -12.90
N HIS A 20 -20.79 -10.92 -12.49
CA HIS A 20 -20.42 -9.68 -11.79
C HIS A 20 -20.60 -8.46 -12.69
N TYR A 21 -20.28 -8.59 -13.97
CA TYR A 21 -20.45 -7.53 -14.97
C TYR A 21 -21.91 -7.31 -15.39
N GLN A 22 -22.70 -8.39 -15.52
CA GLN A 22 -24.14 -8.26 -15.73
C GLN A 22 -24.79 -7.50 -14.58
N LYS A 23 -24.41 -7.85 -13.35
CA LYS A 23 -24.85 -7.17 -12.13
C LYS A 23 -24.40 -5.71 -12.08
N LEU A 24 -23.18 -5.39 -12.51
CA LEU A 24 -22.67 -4.02 -12.58
C LEU A 24 -23.45 -3.18 -13.61
N ALA A 25 -23.66 -3.72 -14.81
CA ALA A 25 -24.43 -3.06 -15.85
C ALA A 25 -25.86 -2.76 -15.38
N GLU A 26 -26.49 -3.73 -14.70
CA GLU A 26 -27.82 -3.55 -14.11
C GLU A 26 -27.82 -2.51 -12.98
N PHE A 27 -26.82 -2.53 -12.09
CA PHE A 27 -26.65 -1.53 -11.05
C PHE A 27 -26.53 -0.13 -11.64
N VAL A 28 -25.65 0.08 -12.62
CA VAL A 28 -25.46 1.40 -13.26
C VAL A 28 -26.74 1.87 -13.96
N ARG A 29 -27.47 0.95 -14.59
CA ARG A 29 -28.74 1.26 -15.28
C ARG A 29 -29.86 1.68 -14.33
N THR A 30 -29.91 1.06 -13.15
CA THR A 30 -30.99 1.25 -12.17
C THR A 30 -30.63 2.21 -11.03
N ARG A 31 -29.38 2.68 -10.98
CA ARG A 31 -28.93 3.68 -9.99
C ARG A 31 -29.75 4.96 -10.11
N ASP A 32 -30.28 5.41 -8.98
CA ASP A 32 -31.16 6.58 -8.86
C ASP A 32 -30.40 7.90 -8.60
N ARG A 33 -29.08 7.83 -8.52
CA ARG A 33 -28.19 8.95 -8.22
C ARG A 33 -27.02 9.02 -9.19
N GLU A 34 -26.50 10.22 -9.36
CA GLU A 34 -25.29 10.46 -10.16
C GLU A 34 -24.09 9.67 -9.60
N PRO A 35 -23.19 9.19 -10.48
CA PRO A 35 -22.00 8.49 -10.05
C PRO A 35 -21.09 9.42 -9.23
N PRO A 36 -20.46 8.93 -8.15
CA PRO A 36 -19.53 9.74 -7.37
C PRO A 36 -18.39 10.30 -8.22
N ARG A 37 -18.09 11.59 -8.04
CA ARG A 37 -16.93 12.25 -8.64
C ARG A 37 -15.70 12.01 -7.77
N ILE A 38 -14.78 11.17 -8.21
CA ILE A 38 -13.65 10.71 -7.40
C ILE A 38 -12.35 11.38 -7.85
N LEU A 39 -11.69 12.05 -6.90
CA LEU A 39 -10.30 12.48 -6.98
C LEU A 39 -9.47 11.61 -6.04
N VAL A 40 -8.36 11.06 -6.53
CA VAL A 40 -7.52 10.12 -5.77
C VAL A 40 -6.19 10.77 -5.40
N ILE A 41 -5.73 10.59 -4.16
CA ILE A 41 -4.37 10.94 -3.72
C ILE A 41 -3.63 9.64 -3.37
N THR A 42 -2.54 9.36 -4.08
CA THR A 42 -1.87 8.04 -4.11
C THR A 42 -0.34 8.18 -4.11
N ASP A 43 0.35 7.21 -3.52
CA ASP A 43 1.79 7.02 -3.61
C ASP A 43 2.11 5.80 -4.48
N ILE A 44 1.41 5.69 -5.62
CA ILE A 44 1.64 4.65 -6.63
C ILE A 44 3.12 4.40 -6.90
N GLU A 45 3.46 3.14 -7.12
CA GLU A 45 4.83 2.61 -7.19
C GLU A 45 5.56 2.52 -5.84
N GLN A 46 4.89 2.74 -4.71
CA GLN A 46 5.42 2.33 -3.40
C GLN A 46 5.41 0.80 -3.31
N ASP A 47 4.27 0.22 -3.68
CA ASP A 47 4.02 -1.20 -3.83
C ASP A 47 2.94 -1.45 -4.90
N TYR A 48 2.45 -2.70 -5.01
CA TYR A 48 1.46 -3.06 -6.02
C TYR A 48 0.03 -2.56 -5.68
N ASP A 49 -0.24 -2.11 -4.46
CA ASP A 49 -1.60 -1.92 -3.94
C ASP A 49 -2.33 -0.74 -4.60
N ASP A 50 -1.69 0.43 -4.67
CA ASP A 50 -2.20 1.60 -5.39
C ASP A 50 -2.52 1.29 -6.85
N LEU A 51 -1.66 0.51 -7.52
CA LEU A 51 -1.86 0.14 -8.92
C LEU A 51 -3.11 -0.73 -9.08
N LEU A 52 -3.38 -1.65 -8.15
CA LEU A 52 -4.65 -2.39 -8.13
C LEU A 52 -5.84 -1.43 -7.94
N ALA A 53 -5.77 -0.50 -6.98
CA ALA A 53 -6.82 0.49 -6.78
C ALA A 53 -7.10 1.33 -8.05
N VAL A 54 -6.05 1.76 -8.77
CA VAL A 54 -6.17 2.50 -10.03
C VAL A 54 -6.84 1.66 -11.11
N ILE A 55 -6.45 0.39 -11.29
CA ILE A 55 -7.08 -0.51 -12.27
C ILE A 55 -8.57 -0.69 -11.95
N PHE A 56 -8.89 -0.95 -10.69
CA PHE A 56 -10.28 -1.10 -10.23
C PHE A 56 -11.11 0.14 -10.53
N LEU A 57 -10.61 1.33 -10.16
CA LEU A 57 -11.32 2.59 -10.38
C LEU A 57 -11.46 2.96 -11.85
N ALA A 58 -10.44 2.69 -12.66
CA ALA A 58 -10.51 2.89 -14.11
C ALA A 58 -11.64 2.04 -14.72
N GLU A 59 -11.81 0.81 -14.24
CA GLU A 59 -12.89 -0.07 -14.67
C GLU A 59 -14.27 0.43 -14.19
N MET A 60 -14.38 0.84 -12.93
CA MET A 60 -15.61 1.46 -12.42
C MET A 60 -15.98 2.72 -13.21
N HIS A 61 -14.98 3.50 -13.64
CA HIS A 61 -15.18 4.68 -14.46
C HIS A 61 -15.65 4.32 -15.87
N ARG A 62 -14.98 3.36 -16.51
CA ARG A 62 -15.35 2.82 -17.83
C ARG A 62 -16.80 2.39 -17.82
N MET A 63 -17.21 1.65 -16.78
CA MET A 63 -18.58 1.12 -16.63
C MET A 63 -19.62 2.14 -16.18
N GLY A 64 -19.23 3.38 -15.85
CA GLY A 64 -20.13 4.44 -15.42
C GLY A 64 -20.59 4.35 -13.95
N ALA A 65 -19.95 3.49 -13.14
CA ALA A 65 -20.23 3.39 -11.71
C ALA A 65 -19.59 4.55 -10.92
N VAL A 66 -18.53 5.16 -11.43
CA VAL A 66 -17.91 6.38 -10.86
C VAL A 66 -17.51 7.34 -11.97
N GLN A 67 -17.32 8.61 -11.63
CA GLN A 67 -16.65 9.58 -12.49
C GLN A 67 -15.28 9.89 -11.90
N LEU A 68 -14.21 9.30 -12.45
CA LEU A 68 -12.85 9.75 -12.12
C LEU A 68 -12.65 11.14 -12.69
N VAL A 69 -12.15 12.06 -11.86
CA VAL A 69 -11.93 13.47 -12.25
C VAL A 69 -10.46 13.88 -12.21
N GLY A 70 -9.60 13.09 -11.59
CA GLY A 70 -8.16 13.32 -11.57
C GLY A 70 -7.45 12.51 -10.49
N PHE A 71 -6.12 12.65 -10.47
CA PHE A 71 -5.24 12.03 -9.49
C PHE A 71 -4.19 13.03 -8.99
N VAL A 72 -3.73 12.85 -7.76
CA VAL A 72 -2.54 13.50 -7.20
C VAL A 72 -1.57 12.41 -6.77
N ALA A 73 -0.41 12.35 -7.41
CA ALA A 73 0.65 11.42 -7.03
C ALA A 73 1.60 12.11 -6.04
N ASN A 74 1.66 11.63 -4.80
CA ASN A 74 2.53 12.16 -3.76
C ASN A 74 3.61 11.16 -3.34
N HIS A 75 4.31 11.46 -2.25
CA HIS A 75 5.49 10.75 -1.76
C HIS A 75 6.73 10.95 -2.65
N HIS A 76 7.88 11.17 -2.03
CA HIS A 76 9.12 11.35 -2.80
C HIS A 76 9.49 10.05 -3.57
N PRO A 77 9.94 10.14 -4.84
CA PRO A 77 9.90 11.29 -5.74
C PRO A 77 8.55 11.44 -6.47
N ALA A 78 7.75 12.44 -6.07
CA ALA A 78 6.36 12.60 -6.49
C ALA A 78 6.19 12.80 -8.01
N GLU A 79 7.17 13.43 -8.66
CA GLU A 79 7.14 13.65 -10.11
C GLU A 79 7.25 12.33 -10.90
N GLU A 80 8.11 11.42 -10.46
CA GLU A 80 8.27 10.12 -11.12
C GLU A 80 7.04 9.25 -10.94
N ARG A 81 6.40 9.32 -9.76
CA ARG A 81 5.10 8.68 -9.49
C ARG A 81 4.00 9.26 -10.37
N ALA A 82 3.99 10.58 -10.58
CA ALA A 82 3.04 11.24 -11.49
C ALA A 82 3.23 10.79 -12.96
N LYS A 83 4.49 10.66 -13.43
CA LYS A 83 4.81 10.12 -14.77
C LYS A 83 4.34 8.67 -14.92
N PHE A 84 4.63 7.84 -13.92
CA PHE A 84 4.16 6.47 -13.90
C PHE A 84 2.63 6.40 -13.95
N LEU A 85 1.95 7.15 -13.09
CA LEU A 85 0.48 7.19 -13.04
C LEU A 85 -0.13 7.65 -14.35
N ARG A 86 0.37 8.73 -14.96
CA ARG A 86 -0.09 9.20 -16.27
C ARG A 86 0.02 8.10 -17.33
N SER A 87 1.10 7.32 -17.28
CA SER A 87 1.32 6.22 -18.22
C SER A 87 0.37 5.06 -18.00
N VAL A 88 0.12 4.68 -16.75
CA VAL A 88 -0.92 3.70 -16.40
C VAL A 88 -2.29 4.16 -16.91
N LEU A 89 -2.67 5.42 -16.69
CA LEU A 89 -3.95 5.96 -17.16
C LEU A 89 -4.05 5.95 -18.70
N HIS A 90 -2.99 6.29 -19.42
CA HIS A 90 -2.96 6.18 -20.88
C HIS A 90 -3.20 4.75 -21.38
N LEU A 91 -2.59 3.78 -20.71
CA LEU A 91 -2.72 2.35 -21.01
C LEU A 91 -4.10 1.79 -20.60
N LEU A 92 -4.76 2.39 -19.61
CA LEU A 92 -6.14 2.06 -19.21
C LEU A 92 -7.20 2.80 -20.05
N GLY A 93 -6.79 3.55 -21.09
CA GLY A 93 -7.74 4.26 -21.96
C GLY A 93 -8.24 5.59 -21.39
N LEU A 94 -7.53 6.18 -20.43
CA LEU A 94 -7.90 7.41 -19.73
C LEU A 94 -6.82 8.51 -19.90
N PRO A 95 -6.41 8.85 -21.14
CA PRO A 95 -5.31 9.78 -21.37
C PRO A 95 -5.61 11.22 -20.92
N ASP A 96 -6.89 11.60 -20.87
CA ASP A 96 -7.34 12.96 -20.59
C ASP A 96 -7.52 13.25 -19.09
N LEU A 97 -7.39 12.24 -18.21
CA LEU A 97 -7.52 12.46 -16.79
C LEU A 97 -6.32 13.26 -16.25
N PRO A 98 -6.54 14.40 -15.57
CA PRO A 98 -5.46 15.20 -15.06
C PRO A 98 -4.73 14.48 -13.92
N VAL A 99 -3.40 14.55 -13.96
CA VAL A 99 -2.52 14.06 -12.90
C VAL A 99 -1.75 15.25 -12.32
N GLY A 100 -1.89 15.48 -11.03
CA GLY A 100 -1.13 16.48 -10.29
C GLY A 100 0.11 15.88 -9.62
N LYS A 101 1.18 16.68 -9.55
CA LYS A 101 2.34 16.37 -8.71
C LYS A 101 2.05 16.84 -7.29
N GLY A 102 1.94 15.88 -6.37
CA GLY A 102 1.72 16.12 -4.96
C GLY A 102 2.98 16.49 -4.19
N THR A 103 2.86 16.49 -2.87
CA THR A 103 3.95 16.75 -1.93
C THR A 103 4.91 15.58 -1.82
N ARG A 104 5.97 15.76 -1.03
CA ARG A 104 6.94 14.70 -0.72
C ARG A 104 6.40 13.60 0.20
N GLY A 105 5.19 13.74 0.74
CA GLY A 105 4.49 12.75 1.56
C GLY A 105 5.03 12.54 2.98
N ALA A 106 6.28 12.90 3.29
CA ALA A 106 6.87 12.69 4.62
C ALA A 106 7.60 13.93 5.17
N GLU A 107 7.67 14.05 6.49
CA GLU A 107 8.46 15.09 7.17
C GLU A 107 9.97 14.84 7.01
N ASP A 108 10.39 13.58 7.17
CA ASP A 108 11.78 13.15 7.27
C ASP A 108 12.13 12.16 6.14
N LEU A 109 12.73 12.67 5.07
CA LEU A 109 13.17 11.85 3.93
C LEU A 109 14.33 10.90 4.27
N VAL A 110 15.06 11.14 5.37
CA VAL A 110 16.14 10.24 5.80
C VAL A 110 15.57 8.95 6.39
N LYS A 111 14.43 9.04 7.08
CA LYS A 111 13.70 7.87 7.58
C LYS A 111 12.94 7.13 6.48
N HIS A 112 12.71 7.78 5.34
CA HIS A 112 12.00 7.23 4.19
C HIS A 112 12.82 7.40 2.90
N PRO A 113 13.98 6.73 2.77
CA PRO A 113 14.84 6.89 1.60
C PRO A 113 14.13 6.46 0.31
N TRP A 114 14.47 7.11 -0.80
CA TRP A 114 13.90 6.84 -2.12
C TRP A 114 14.07 5.37 -2.56
N ASP A 115 15.22 4.75 -2.30
CA ASP A 115 15.53 3.38 -2.75
C ASP A 115 14.94 2.26 -1.87
N PHE A 116 14.07 2.58 -0.89
CA PHE A 116 13.43 1.53 -0.08
C PHE A 116 12.38 0.69 -0.85
N TYR A 117 12.00 1.11 -2.05
CA TYR A 117 10.80 0.64 -2.75
C TYR A 117 11.11 0.15 -4.17
N TYR A 118 10.47 -0.96 -4.55
CA TYR A 118 10.69 -1.62 -5.83
C TYR A 118 10.07 -0.84 -7.00
N GLY A 119 8.98 -0.10 -6.79
CA GLY A 119 8.39 0.68 -7.86
C GLY A 119 9.25 1.90 -8.23
N LEU A 120 8.99 2.49 -9.40
CA LEU A 120 9.78 3.53 -10.07
C LEU A 120 11.03 3.05 -10.80
N LYS A 121 11.16 1.74 -11.03
CA LYS A 121 12.19 1.20 -11.94
C LYS A 121 11.67 0.99 -13.36
N ASN A 122 10.37 1.11 -13.62
CA ASN A 122 9.80 0.95 -14.97
C ASN A 122 10.19 2.11 -15.90
N LYS A 123 11.21 1.86 -16.72
CA LYS A 123 11.79 2.83 -17.64
C LYS A 123 10.81 3.15 -18.77
N THR A 124 10.16 2.13 -19.33
CA THR A 124 9.19 2.29 -20.43
C THR A 124 8.05 3.23 -20.04
N PHE A 125 7.50 3.07 -18.84
CA PHE A 125 6.41 3.94 -18.39
C PHE A 125 6.93 5.35 -18.12
N ARG A 126 8.06 5.49 -17.43
CA ARG A 126 8.65 6.79 -17.11
C ARG A 126 8.96 7.62 -18.36
N GLU A 127 9.51 6.99 -19.39
CA GLU A 127 10.03 7.66 -20.60
C GLU A 127 8.99 7.76 -21.73
N ALA A 128 7.75 7.35 -21.48
CA ALA A 128 6.69 7.46 -22.47
C ALA A 128 6.44 8.92 -22.90
N ALA A 129 6.19 9.14 -24.19
CA ALA A 129 6.16 10.47 -24.80
C ALA A 129 5.16 11.46 -24.16
N TRP A 130 4.04 10.97 -23.61
CA TRP A 130 3.03 11.79 -22.93
C TRP A 130 3.49 12.34 -21.57
N ASN A 131 4.64 11.91 -21.06
CA ASN A 131 5.21 12.44 -19.83
C ASN A 131 5.97 13.76 -20.01
N ASN A 132 6.09 14.26 -21.24
CA ASN A 132 6.73 15.54 -21.53
C ASN A 132 5.90 16.75 -21.09
N ASN A 133 4.59 16.58 -20.86
CA ASN A 133 3.74 17.67 -20.39
C ASN A 133 3.93 17.91 -18.88
N PRO A 134 4.05 19.17 -18.41
CA PRO A 134 4.19 19.45 -16.99
C PRO A 134 2.96 18.98 -16.20
N PHE A 135 3.17 18.67 -14.92
CA PHE A 135 2.08 18.33 -14.00
C PHE A 135 1.65 19.59 -13.24
N PRO A 136 0.35 19.88 -13.10
CA PRO A 136 -0.10 20.89 -12.14
C PRO A 136 0.31 20.50 -10.72
N ASN A 137 0.41 21.49 -9.83
CA ASN A 137 0.56 21.23 -8.40
C ASN A 137 -0.71 20.53 -7.86
N GLY A 138 -0.53 19.53 -6.99
CA GLY A 138 -1.64 18.76 -6.41
C GLY A 138 -2.70 19.61 -5.71
N SER A 139 -2.28 20.59 -4.90
CA SER A 139 -3.19 21.52 -4.21
C SER A 139 -4.00 22.37 -5.20
N THR A 140 -3.35 22.86 -6.26
CA THR A 140 -4.02 23.59 -7.35
C THR A 140 -5.06 22.70 -8.07
N LEU A 141 -4.73 21.44 -8.34
CA LEU A 141 -5.65 20.50 -8.98
C LEU A 141 -6.87 20.22 -8.10
N ILE A 142 -6.68 19.99 -6.79
CA ILE A 142 -7.78 19.80 -5.83
C ILE A 142 -8.70 21.03 -5.85
N GLN A 143 -8.13 22.24 -5.73
CA GLN A 143 -8.91 23.48 -5.75
C GLN A 143 -9.71 23.63 -7.05
N GLN A 144 -9.08 23.39 -8.19
CA GLN A 144 -9.72 23.49 -9.50
C GLN A 144 -10.90 22.52 -9.59
N LEU A 145 -10.69 21.23 -9.31
CA LEU A 145 -11.74 20.21 -9.45
C LEU A 145 -12.91 20.42 -8.48
N ALA A 146 -12.65 20.98 -7.30
CA ALA A 146 -13.66 21.30 -6.29
C ALA A 146 -14.50 22.54 -6.67
N THR A 147 -13.98 23.43 -7.51
CA THR A 147 -14.64 24.71 -7.84
C THR A 147 -15.23 24.75 -9.24
N THR A 148 -14.79 23.89 -10.17
CA THR A 148 -15.29 23.86 -11.56
C THR A 148 -16.60 23.08 -11.75
N SER A 149 -17.19 22.53 -10.69
CA SER A 149 -18.42 21.75 -10.78
C SER A 149 -19.27 21.96 -9.53
N ASP A 150 -20.59 21.96 -9.73
CA ASP A 150 -21.57 22.03 -8.64
C ASP A 150 -21.78 20.68 -7.95
N THR A 151 -21.35 19.58 -8.57
CA THR A 151 -21.41 18.25 -7.97
C THR A 151 -20.25 18.07 -7.00
N PRO A 152 -20.48 17.76 -5.71
CA PRO A 152 -19.41 17.64 -4.73
C PRO A 152 -18.45 16.48 -5.03
N LEU A 153 -17.19 16.63 -4.60
CA LEU A 153 -16.12 15.65 -4.79
C LEU A 153 -16.08 14.61 -3.67
N THR A 154 -15.85 13.35 -4.05
CA THR A 154 -15.34 12.31 -3.16
C THR A 154 -13.82 12.27 -3.28
N LEU A 155 -13.13 12.41 -2.15
CA LEU A 155 -11.67 12.25 -2.08
C LEU A 155 -11.32 10.85 -1.60
N LEU A 156 -10.58 10.10 -2.41
CA LEU A 156 -9.98 8.83 -2.02
C LEU A 156 -8.50 9.04 -1.67
N LEU A 157 -8.15 8.75 -0.43
CA LEU A 157 -6.84 9.03 0.18
C LEU A 157 -6.17 7.71 0.51
N ILE A 158 -5.34 7.21 -0.40
CA ILE A 158 -4.67 5.90 -0.29
C ILE A 158 -3.16 6.03 -0.07
N SER A 159 -2.73 7.19 0.42
CA SER A 159 -1.32 7.53 0.64
C SER A 159 -1.18 8.48 1.82
N SER A 160 0.00 9.09 1.99
CA SER A 160 0.22 10.16 2.97
C SER A 160 -0.85 11.25 2.90
N LEU A 161 -1.30 11.72 4.06
CA LEU A 161 -2.31 12.76 4.20
C LEU A 161 -1.72 14.19 4.08
N GLN A 162 -0.45 14.33 3.71
CA GLN A 162 0.23 15.63 3.63
C GLN A 162 -0.48 16.60 2.66
N ASP A 163 -0.78 16.18 1.42
CA ASP A 163 -1.41 17.05 0.42
C ASP A 163 -2.76 17.60 0.87
N ILE A 164 -3.60 16.75 1.48
CA ILE A 164 -4.94 17.17 1.93
C ILE A 164 -4.88 17.98 3.23
N GLY A 165 -3.95 17.65 4.14
CA GLY A 165 -3.71 18.42 5.36
C GLY A 165 -3.23 19.84 5.05
N GLU A 166 -2.24 20.00 4.16
CA GLU A 166 -1.74 21.30 3.71
C GLU A 166 -2.83 22.08 2.96
N PHE A 167 -3.60 21.42 2.10
CA PHE A 167 -4.75 22.02 1.42
C PHE A 167 -5.75 22.60 2.44
N PHE A 168 -6.14 21.81 3.45
CA PHE A 168 -7.03 22.32 4.49
C PHE A 168 -6.41 23.47 5.29
N GLY A 169 -5.15 23.35 5.71
CA GLY A 169 -4.47 24.41 6.45
C GLY A 169 -4.46 25.75 5.73
N LYS A 170 -4.38 25.72 4.39
CA LYS A 170 -4.43 26.91 3.52
C LYS A 170 -5.83 27.49 3.34
N HIS A 171 -6.86 26.64 3.21
CA HIS A 171 -8.19 27.07 2.77
C HIS A 171 -9.22 27.21 3.90
N GLU A 172 -9.02 26.55 5.06
CA GLU A 172 -9.94 26.55 6.20
C GLU A 172 -10.26 27.95 6.74
N LYS A 173 -9.25 28.82 6.84
CA LYS A 173 -9.42 30.15 7.46
C LYS A 173 -10.16 31.18 6.60
N HIS A 174 -10.20 30.97 5.29
CA HIS A 174 -10.60 32.03 4.35
C HIS A 174 -11.82 31.67 3.49
N THR A 175 -11.95 30.41 3.07
CA THR A 175 -13.00 29.96 2.14
C THR A 175 -13.12 28.45 2.26
N PHE A 176 -13.72 27.96 3.34
CA PHE A 176 -13.86 26.52 3.49
C PHE A 176 -15.00 25.99 2.62
N LEU A 177 -14.65 25.09 1.71
CA LEU A 177 -15.50 24.58 0.64
C LEU A 177 -16.35 23.38 1.09
N ASN A 178 -17.11 23.54 2.17
CA ASN A 178 -17.89 22.46 2.77
C ASN A 178 -18.84 21.77 1.79
N ASP A 179 -19.53 22.55 0.98
CA ASP A 179 -20.49 22.07 -0.02
C ASP A 179 -19.80 21.40 -1.23
N LYS A 180 -18.47 21.54 -1.37
CA LYS A 180 -17.72 21.00 -2.51
C LYS A 180 -17.17 19.60 -2.27
N PHE A 181 -17.31 19.06 -1.06
CA PHE A 181 -16.87 17.69 -0.74
C PHE A 181 -18.04 16.84 -0.28
N ALA A 182 -18.33 15.77 -1.02
CA ALA A 182 -19.34 14.78 -0.66
C ALA A 182 -18.85 13.89 0.50
N LYS A 183 -17.60 13.40 0.41
CA LYS A 183 -17.09 12.36 1.29
C LYS A 183 -15.57 12.20 1.19
N PHE A 184 -14.95 11.76 2.27
CA PHE A 184 -13.55 11.37 2.32
C PHE A 184 -13.43 9.88 2.60
N VAL A 185 -12.74 9.14 1.75
CA VAL A 185 -12.48 7.72 1.95
C VAL A 185 -10.98 7.55 2.07
N SER A 186 -10.51 6.92 3.13
CA SER A 186 -9.07 6.78 3.38
C SER A 186 -8.69 5.33 3.62
N GLN A 187 -7.57 4.89 3.03
CA GLN A 187 -6.87 3.71 3.51
C GLN A 187 -6.03 4.13 4.72
N GLY A 188 -6.32 3.50 5.86
CA GLY A 188 -5.77 3.90 7.15
C GLY A 188 -6.77 3.70 8.29
N GLY A 189 -6.60 4.46 9.36
CA GLY A 189 -7.43 4.33 10.54
C GLY A 189 -7.52 5.63 11.31
N TYR A 190 -8.65 5.85 11.96
CA TYR A 190 -8.77 6.83 13.03
C TYR A 190 -9.65 6.25 14.14
N HIS A 191 -9.46 6.76 15.34
CA HIS A 191 -10.34 6.50 16.46
C HIS A 191 -11.47 7.51 16.44
N VAL A 192 -12.72 7.03 16.53
CA VAL A 192 -13.90 7.87 16.69
C VAL A 192 -14.26 7.89 18.16
N GLY A 193 -14.38 9.09 18.74
CA GLY A 193 -14.75 9.32 20.12
C GLY A 193 -15.74 10.47 20.27
N GLN A 194 -15.93 10.89 21.51
CA GLN A 194 -16.67 12.08 21.87
C GLN A 194 -15.80 12.98 22.75
N THR A 195 -15.92 14.28 22.57
CA THR A 195 -15.37 15.29 23.48
C THR A 195 -16.18 15.34 24.77
N GLU A 196 -15.66 16.00 25.81
CA GLU A 196 -16.40 16.25 27.05
C GLU A 196 -17.72 17.01 26.82
N ALA A 197 -17.77 17.84 25.78
CA ALA A 197 -18.98 18.55 25.35
C ALA A 197 -19.94 17.70 24.49
N GLY A 198 -19.67 16.40 24.33
CA GLY A 198 -20.48 15.47 23.53
C GLY A 198 -20.31 15.58 22.02
N ALA A 199 -19.49 16.52 21.53
CA ALA A 199 -19.18 16.62 20.10
C ALA A 199 -18.32 15.45 19.62
N VAL A 200 -18.53 14.98 18.39
CA VAL A 200 -17.73 13.90 17.80
C VAL A 200 -16.27 14.34 17.65
N SER A 201 -15.34 13.48 18.05
CA SER A 201 -13.91 13.67 17.84
C SER A 201 -13.34 12.52 17.01
N ILE A 202 -12.37 12.84 16.15
CA ILE A 202 -11.58 11.82 15.44
C ILE A 202 -10.08 12.14 15.55
N ALA A 203 -9.30 11.08 15.81
CA ALA A 203 -7.85 11.16 15.94
C ALA A 203 -7.21 10.07 15.06
N PRO A 204 -6.13 10.37 14.32
CA PRO A 204 -5.49 9.39 13.45
C PRO A 204 -4.94 8.22 14.28
N ASP A 205 -5.08 7.00 13.76
CA ASP A 205 -4.44 5.81 14.34
C ASP A 205 -2.94 5.84 13.99
N GLU A 206 -2.10 6.09 14.98
CA GLU A 206 -0.64 6.17 14.84
C GLU A 206 0.00 4.81 14.48
N GLY A 207 -0.77 3.71 14.50
CA GLY A 207 -0.36 2.39 14.05
C GLY A 207 -0.52 2.15 12.54
N MET A 208 -1.05 3.11 11.80
CA MET A 208 -1.32 3.05 10.36
C MET A 208 -0.31 3.85 9.55
N THR A 209 0.30 3.22 8.54
CA THR A 209 1.45 3.77 7.81
C THR A 209 1.17 5.14 7.19
N ASN A 210 0.03 5.30 6.50
CA ASN A 210 -0.35 6.56 5.84
C ASN A 210 -0.49 7.74 6.81
N ASN A 211 -0.88 7.49 8.06
CA ASN A 211 -0.91 8.51 9.11
C ASN A 211 0.51 8.84 9.61
N THR A 212 1.39 7.84 9.69
CA THR A 212 2.73 8.02 10.27
C THR A 212 3.73 8.76 9.38
N PHE A 213 3.52 8.78 8.05
CA PHE A 213 4.42 9.51 7.15
C PHE A 213 4.47 11.00 7.49
N ASN A 214 3.31 11.58 7.81
CA ASN A 214 3.20 12.95 8.28
C ASN A 214 2.06 13.05 9.30
N LEU A 215 2.39 12.77 10.56
CA LEU A 215 1.42 12.74 11.66
C LEU A 215 0.82 14.12 11.93
N HIS A 216 1.57 15.20 11.69
CA HIS A 216 1.05 16.56 11.83
C HIS A 216 -0.12 16.79 10.87
N GLU A 217 0.07 16.49 9.59
CA GLU A 217 -0.98 16.68 8.58
C GLU A 217 -2.13 15.68 8.72
N ALA A 218 -1.87 14.46 9.19
CA ALA A 218 -2.93 13.51 9.55
C ALA A 218 -3.83 14.06 10.68
N LYS A 219 -3.24 14.74 11.69
CA LYS A 219 -4.00 15.41 12.76
C LYS A 219 -4.78 16.62 12.24
N THR A 220 -4.20 17.40 11.32
CA THR A 220 -4.92 18.49 10.64
C THR A 220 -6.12 17.95 9.88
N TYR A 221 -5.94 16.91 9.07
CA TYR A 221 -7.00 16.25 8.32
C TYR A 221 -8.15 15.78 9.21
N THR A 222 -7.89 14.98 10.25
CA THR A 222 -8.99 14.47 11.09
C THR A 222 -9.70 15.57 11.86
N ARG A 223 -8.97 16.58 12.37
CA ARG A 223 -9.55 17.74 13.04
C ARG A 223 -10.53 18.49 12.12
N VAL A 224 -10.13 18.74 10.88
CA VAL A 224 -10.95 19.47 9.90
C VAL A 224 -12.21 18.67 9.57
N LEU A 225 -12.08 17.36 9.34
CA LEU A 225 -13.24 16.49 9.11
C LEU A 225 -14.27 16.55 10.25
N ALA A 226 -13.80 16.49 11.51
CA ALA A 226 -14.65 16.55 12.69
C ALA A 226 -15.35 17.92 12.82
N SER A 227 -14.57 19.00 12.76
CA SER A 227 -15.05 20.37 12.99
C SER A 227 -16.04 20.84 11.94
N HIS A 228 -15.86 20.39 10.69
CA HIS A 228 -16.71 20.79 9.57
C HIS A 228 -17.82 19.80 9.23
N LYS A 229 -17.97 18.74 10.03
CA LYS A 229 -18.97 17.69 9.84
C LYS A 229 -18.88 17.01 8.46
N LEU A 230 -17.66 16.84 7.94
CA LEU A 230 -17.42 16.21 6.65
C LEU A 230 -17.54 14.67 6.77
N PRO A 231 -18.37 14.01 5.94
CA PRO A 231 -18.49 12.55 5.98
C PRO A 231 -17.19 11.84 5.65
N SER A 232 -16.85 10.78 6.40
CA SER A 232 -15.63 10.02 6.12
C SER A 232 -15.72 8.53 6.44
N ASP A 233 -14.97 7.74 5.67
CA ASP A 233 -14.71 6.32 5.90
C ASP A 233 -13.20 6.06 6.04
N ALA A 234 -12.80 5.36 7.10
CA ALA A 234 -11.46 4.80 7.22
C ALA A 234 -11.49 3.29 7.01
N TRP A 235 -10.62 2.81 6.12
CA TRP A 235 -10.44 1.40 5.79
C TRP A 235 -9.11 0.91 6.36
N SER A 236 -9.19 0.14 7.44
CA SER A 236 -8.01 -0.37 8.11
C SER A 236 -7.40 -1.60 7.42
N ARG A 237 -6.21 -1.98 7.88
CA ARG A 237 -5.54 -3.22 7.45
C ARG A 237 -6.31 -4.51 7.74
N GLU A 238 -7.21 -4.54 8.72
CA GLU A 238 -7.90 -5.79 9.07
C GLU A 238 -9.01 -6.13 8.07
N ALA A 239 -9.68 -5.14 7.49
CA ALA A 239 -10.63 -5.35 6.39
C ALA A 239 -9.96 -6.01 5.18
N ALA A 240 -8.80 -5.48 4.77
CA ALA A 240 -8.05 -6.01 3.63
C ALA A 240 -7.44 -7.40 3.91
N LYS A 241 -6.97 -7.63 5.14
CA LYS A 241 -6.50 -8.98 5.55
C LYS A 241 -7.62 -10.00 5.54
N ALA A 242 -8.85 -9.62 5.83
CA ALA A 242 -9.99 -10.53 5.71
C ALA A 242 -10.32 -10.82 4.23
N ALA A 243 -10.22 -9.81 3.36
CA ALA A 243 -10.53 -9.89 1.93
C ALA A 243 -9.31 -10.21 1.04
N ARG A 244 -8.46 -11.15 1.49
CA ARG A 244 -7.26 -11.56 0.76
C ARG A 244 -7.58 -12.21 -0.59
N LEU A 245 -6.82 -11.85 -1.61
CA LEU A 245 -6.87 -12.47 -2.94
C LEU A 245 -5.86 -13.62 -3.04
N PRO A 246 -6.13 -14.69 -3.82
CA PRO A 246 -5.20 -15.78 -4.02
C PRO A 246 -4.05 -15.40 -4.97
N ALA A 247 -2.87 -16.01 -4.82
CA ALA A 247 -1.76 -15.79 -5.77
C ALA A 247 -2.11 -16.15 -7.23
N SER A 248 -3.00 -17.13 -7.45
CA SER A 248 -3.50 -17.51 -8.77
C SER A 248 -4.24 -16.37 -9.48
N PHE A 249 -4.84 -15.43 -8.74
CA PHE A 249 -5.44 -14.24 -9.29
C PHE A 249 -4.37 -13.29 -9.86
N MET A 250 -3.30 -13.02 -9.11
CA MET A 250 -2.19 -12.18 -9.59
C MET A 250 -1.52 -12.78 -10.83
N GLN A 251 -1.34 -14.11 -10.85
CA GLN A 251 -0.79 -14.81 -12.00
C GLN A 251 -1.61 -14.61 -13.28
N GLN A 252 -2.94 -14.49 -13.17
CA GLN A 252 -3.79 -14.16 -14.30
C GLN A 252 -3.58 -12.70 -14.74
N LEU A 253 -3.53 -11.74 -13.81
CA LEU A 253 -3.26 -10.34 -14.12
C LEU A 253 -1.94 -10.15 -14.87
N PHE A 254 -0.91 -10.93 -14.52
CA PHE A 254 0.42 -10.82 -15.15
C PHE A 254 0.43 -11.01 -16.66
N THR A 255 -0.56 -11.74 -17.17
CA THR A 255 -0.69 -12.04 -18.61
C THR A 255 -1.39 -10.93 -19.39
N LEU A 256 -1.91 -9.90 -18.72
CA LEU A 256 -2.78 -8.89 -19.31
C LEU A 256 -2.02 -7.60 -19.62
N GLY A 257 -1.25 -7.64 -20.71
CA GLY A 257 -0.60 -6.46 -21.29
C GLY A 257 0.54 -5.87 -20.44
N PRO A 258 1.00 -4.66 -20.79
CA PRO A 258 2.14 -4.03 -20.14
C PRO A 258 1.96 -3.76 -18.64
N ILE A 259 0.74 -3.44 -18.20
CA ILE A 259 0.44 -3.25 -16.77
C ILE A 259 0.55 -4.58 -16.02
N GLY A 260 0.00 -5.66 -16.58
CA GLY A 260 0.14 -7.01 -16.03
C GLY A 260 1.59 -7.44 -15.88
N ALA A 261 2.41 -7.27 -16.92
CA ALA A 261 3.84 -7.57 -16.87
C ALA A 261 4.56 -6.75 -15.78
N HIS A 262 4.17 -5.48 -15.60
CA HIS A 262 4.76 -4.64 -14.57
C HIS A 262 4.36 -5.10 -13.17
N LEU A 263 3.07 -5.44 -12.97
CA LEU A 263 2.57 -6.02 -11.72
C LEU A 263 3.32 -7.29 -11.34
N GLN A 264 3.66 -8.14 -12.31
CA GLN A 264 4.46 -9.35 -12.06
C GLN A 264 5.82 -8.99 -11.48
N TRP A 265 6.51 -8.05 -12.12
CA TRP A 265 7.83 -7.60 -11.72
C TRP A 265 7.83 -7.00 -10.31
N LEU A 266 6.83 -6.16 -10.01
CA LEU A 266 6.71 -5.45 -8.73
C LEU A 266 6.29 -6.40 -7.61
N TRP A 267 5.25 -7.20 -7.84
CA TRP A 267 4.72 -8.16 -6.87
C TRP A 267 5.78 -9.19 -6.47
N LEU A 268 6.47 -9.82 -7.42
CA LEU A 268 7.45 -10.87 -7.10
C LEU A 268 8.58 -10.36 -6.21
N ARG A 269 9.05 -9.12 -6.42
CA ARG A 269 10.12 -8.51 -5.64
C ARG A 269 9.67 -8.15 -4.24
N GLN A 270 8.49 -7.55 -4.13
CA GLN A 270 7.91 -7.22 -2.84
C GLN A 270 7.63 -8.48 -2.02
N GLU A 271 7.04 -9.50 -2.64
CA GLU A 271 6.78 -10.78 -1.97
C GLU A 271 8.05 -11.51 -1.58
N PHE A 272 9.08 -11.45 -2.41
CA PHE A 272 10.37 -12.03 -2.06
C PHE A 272 10.97 -11.35 -0.83
N LYS A 273 10.87 -10.02 -0.70
CA LYS A 273 11.28 -9.30 0.50
C LYS A 273 10.48 -9.74 1.73
N PHE A 274 9.15 -9.78 1.63
CA PHE A 274 8.31 -10.23 2.75
C PHE A 274 8.54 -11.69 3.12
N TYR A 275 8.97 -12.52 2.17
CA TYR A 275 9.42 -13.87 2.42
C TYR A 275 10.80 -13.92 3.09
N TRP A 276 11.77 -13.15 2.62
CA TRP A 276 13.17 -13.26 3.04
C TRP A 276 13.46 -12.57 4.37
N ASP A 277 12.93 -11.36 4.58
CA ASP A 277 13.20 -10.51 5.74
C ASP A 277 12.91 -11.19 7.08
N PRO A 278 11.74 -11.85 7.28
CA PRO A 278 11.39 -12.48 8.54
C PRO A 278 12.39 -13.51 9.06
N TYR A 279 13.07 -14.22 8.16
CA TYR A 279 14.02 -15.28 8.51
C TYR A 279 15.47 -14.81 8.55
N ASN A 280 15.74 -13.60 8.03
CA ASN A 280 17.10 -13.12 7.83
C ASN A 280 17.35 -11.79 8.51
N TRP A 281 16.65 -10.75 8.08
CA TRP A 281 16.91 -9.41 8.55
C TRP A 281 15.63 -8.56 8.54
N PRO A 282 14.74 -8.74 9.54
CA PRO A 282 13.42 -8.14 9.50
C PRO A 282 13.48 -6.62 9.54
N PHE A 283 12.96 -5.95 8.51
CA PHE A 283 13.02 -4.49 8.45
C PHE A 283 12.18 -3.79 9.54
N MET A 284 11.18 -4.48 10.08
CA MET A 284 10.48 -4.08 11.31
C MET A 284 10.44 -5.27 12.28
N PRO A 285 10.64 -5.06 13.60
CA PRO A 285 10.67 -6.15 14.57
C PRO A 285 9.44 -7.07 14.57
N ARG A 286 8.27 -6.53 14.18
CA ARG A 286 7.01 -7.28 14.11
C ARG A 286 6.86 -8.19 12.89
N LEU A 287 7.74 -8.06 11.90
CA LEU A 287 7.69 -8.82 10.65
C LEU A 287 8.54 -10.07 10.80
N ASP A 288 8.12 -10.92 11.74
CA ASP A 288 8.77 -12.17 12.09
C ASP A 288 8.17 -13.36 11.30
N PRO A 289 8.72 -14.58 11.43
CA PRO A 289 8.17 -15.75 10.74
C PRO A 289 6.69 -15.99 11.00
N SER A 290 6.23 -15.77 12.24
CA SER A 290 4.81 -15.90 12.60
C SER A 290 3.94 -14.89 11.83
N TRP A 291 4.40 -13.65 11.69
CA TRP A 291 3.74 -12.64 10.86
C TRP A 291 3.65 -13.07 9.41
N TYR A 292 4.74 -13.57 8.81
CA TYR A 292 4.74 -14.01 7.41
C TYR A 292 3.74 -15.15 7.18
N LEU A 293 3.79 -16.19 8.02
CA LEU A 293 2.92 -17.35 7.89
C LEU A 293 1.43 -16.98 8.05
N THR A 294 1.09 -16.10 8.99
CA THR A 294 -0.31 -15.71 9.25
C THR A 294 -0.83 -14.62 8.32
N THR A 295 0.03 -13.68 7.93
CA THR A 295 -0.36 -12.50 7.13
C THR A 295 -0.22 -12.78 5.64
N ARG A 296 0.95 -13.26 5.21
CA ARG A 296 1.24 -13.49 3.78
C ARG A 296 0.80 -14.87 3.31
N LEU A 297 0.90 -15.93 4.12
CA LEU A 297 0.40 -17.26 3.71
C LEU A 297 -1.02 -17.56 4.20
N GLY A 298 -1.54 -16.76 5.11
CA GLY A 298 -2.89 -16.93 5.65
C GLY A 298 -3.11 -18.21 6.46
N LEU A 299 -2.04 -18.73 7.08
CA LEU A 299 -2.14 -19.91 7.92
C LEU A 299 -2.74 -19.57 9.28
N ASP A 300 -3.66 -20.41 9.75
CA ASP A 300 -4.16 -20.36 11.12
C ASP A 300 -3.05 -20.80 12.09
N LYS A 301 -2.89 -20.08 13.21
CA LYS A 301 -1.85 -20.36 14.22
C LYS A 301 -2.03 -21.73 14.89
N SER A 302 -3.23 -22.29 14.89
CA SER A 302 -3.54 -23.63 15.39
C SER A 302 -3.30 -24.73 14.36
N SER A 303 -3.06 -24.38 13.08
CA SER A 303 -2.89 -25.39 12.03
C SER A 303 -1.57 -26.17 12.19
N PRO A 304 -1.56 -27.49 11.92
CA PRO A 304 -0.31 -28.28 11.92
C PRO A 304 0.74 -27.72 10.97
N ARG A 305 0.31 -27.19 9.81
CA ARG A 305 1.18 -26.57 8.81
C ARG A 305 1.89 -25.32 9.35
N TYR A 306 1.19 -24.47 10.10
CA TYR A 306 1.81 -23.32 10.76
C TYR A 306 2.87 -23.76 11.78
N ALA A 307 2.54 -24.71 12.65
CA ALA A 307 3.46 -25.22 13.67
C ALA A 307 4.71 -25.87 13.04
N GLN A 308 4.54 -26.58 11.92
CA GLN A 308 5.64 -27.17 11.16
C GLN A 308 6.56 -26.09 10.59
N LEU A 309 6.02 -25.13 9.83
CA LEU A 309 6.81 -24.08 9.15
C LEU A 309 7.44 -23.08 10.12
N LEU A 310 6.89 -22.93 11.33
CA LEU A 310 7.50 -22.10 12.37
C LEU A 310 8.75 -22.77 12.98
N LYS A 311 8.77 -24.11 13.06
CA LYS A 311 9.92 -24.88 13.58
C LYS A 311 11.00 -25.09 12.52
N ASP A 312 10.57 -25.35 11.29
CA ASP A 312 11.44 -25.59 10.15
C ASP A 312 11.03 -24.64 9.00
N PRO A 313 11.67 -23.48 8.88
CA PRO A 313 11.29 -22.45 7.92
C PRO A 313 11.77 -22.73 6.49
N HIS A 314 12.21 -23.95 6.16
CA HIS A 314 12.67 -24.32 4.83
C HIS A 314 11.53 -24.48 3.81
N LEU A 315 10.74 -23.44 3.62
CA LEU A 315 9.78 -23.34 2.51
C LEU A 315 10.43 -22.60 1.35
N PRO A 316 10.76 -23.24 0.22
CA PRO A 316 11.31 -22.55 -0.94
C PRO A 316 10.36 -21.46 -1.46
N PHE A 317 10.89 -20.33 -1.92
CA PHE A 317 10.07 -19.22 -2.37
C PHE A 317 9.10 -19.59 -3.51
N ALA A 318 9.47 -20.48 -4.44
CA ALA A 318 8.54 -20.94 -5.48
C ALA A 318 7.35 -21.73 -4.96
N THR A 319 7.50 -22.41 -3.83
CA THR A 319 6.38 -23.09 -3.17
C THR A 319 5.58 -22.05 -2.41
N ALA A 320 6.24 -21.20 -1.61
CA ALA A 320 5.60 -20.14 -0.86
C ALA A 320 4.73 -19.23 -1.75
N ARG A 321 5.24 -18.79 -2.90
CA ARG A 321 4.55 -17.88 -3.84
C ARG A 321 3.21 -18.41 -4.35
N GLN A 322 2.99 -19.73 -4.37
CA GLN A 322 1.73 -20.32 -4.79
C GLN A 322 0.65 -20.17 -3.71
N ASP A 323 1.07 -20.12 -2.45
CA ASP A 323 0.20 -19.99 -1.29
C ASP A 323 0.03 -18.54 -0.81
N ILE A 324 0.82 -17.59 -1.35
CA ILE A 324 0.74 -16.18 -0.98
C ILE A 324 -0.69 -15.66 -1.14
N LYS A 325 -1.11 -14.94 -0.12
CA LYS A 325 -2.33 -14.16 -0.03
C LYS A 325 -1.99 -12.72 -0.30
N VAL A 326 -2.58 -12.20 -1.36
CA VAL A 326 -2.40 -10.84 -1.82
C VAL A 326 -3.36 -9.99 -1.00
N ILE A 327 -2.81 -9.00 -0.31
CA ILE A 327 -3.60 -8.02 0.43
C ILE A 327 -3.57 -6.74 -0.37
N ALA A 328 -4.76 -6.25 -0.75
CA ALA A 328 -4.96 -5.02 -1.52
C ALA A 328 -5.72 -4.00 -0.65
N TYR A 329 -5.00 -3.34 0.26
CA TYR A 329 -5.52 -2.38 1.21
C TYR A 329 -6.21 -1.20 0.51
N ASP A 330 -5.55 -0.62 -0.48
CA ASP A 330 -6.02 0.57 -1.19
C ASP A 330 -7.20 0.25 -2.09
N CYS A 331 -7.18 -0.94 -2.70
CA CYS A 331 -8.31 -1.41 -3.49
C CYS A 331 -9.58 -1.62 -2.64
N CYS A 332 -9.45 -2.00 -1.36
CA CYS A 332 -10.60 -2.07 -0.45
C CYS A 332 -11.20 -0.67 -0.21
N ALA A 333 -10.35 0.34 0.03
CA ALA A 333 -10.80 1.72 0.16
C ALA A 333 -11.43 2.24 -1.15
N ALA A 334 -10.88 1.85 -2.30
CA ALA A 334 -11.43 2.18 -3.61
C ALA A 334 -12.84 1.59 -3.82
N VAL A 335 -13.11 0.36 -3.36
CA VAL A 335 -14.46 -0.22 -3.35
C VAL A 335 -15.40 0.63 -2.50
N GLY A 336 -14.97 1.07 -1.31
CA GLY A 336 -15.73 1.99 -0.46
C GLY A 336 -16.04 3.35 -1.10
N ALA A 337 -15.15 3.84 -1.97
CA ALA A 337 -15.32 5.11 -2.67
C ALA A 337 -16.38 5.07 -3.79
N VAL A 338 -16.72 3.88 -4.31
CA VAL A 338 -17.83 3.71 -5.29
C VAL A 338 -19.19 4.02 -4.65
N GLY A 339 -19.31 3.81 -3.33
CA GLY A 339 -20.47 4.15 -2.52
C GLY A 339 -21.18 2.95 -1.89
N ASP A 340 -21.95 3.24 -0.84
CA ASP A 340 -22.68 2.23 -0.06
C ASP A 340 -23.73 1.47 -0.88
N ASP A 341 -24.37 2.12 -1.85
CA ASP A 341 -25.33 1.50 -2.76
C ASP A 341 -24.67 0.40 -3.62
N PHE A 342 -23.47 0.67 -4.14
CA PHE A 342 -22.67 -0.33 -4.84
C PHE A 342 -22.27 -1.46 -3.89
N MET A 343 -21.72 -1.13 -2.72
CA MET A 343 -21.32 -2.16 -1.76
C MET A 343 -22.50 -3.05 -1.34
N ARG A 344 -23.70 -2.47 -1.12
CA ARG A 344 -24.94 -3.20 -0.83
C ARG A 344 -25.40 -4.05 -2.01
N ALA A 345 -25.43 -3.46 -3.20
CA ALA A 345 -25.81 -4.17 -4.42
C ALA A 345 -24.96 -5.43 -4.58
N PHE A 346 -23.64 -5.36 -4.34
CA PHE A 346 -22.73 -6.49 -4.44
C PHE A 346 -22.66 -7.38 -3.19
N GLY A 347 -23.38 -7.05 -2.12
CA GLY A 347 -23.35 -7.79 -0.85
C GLY A 347 -22.04 -7.64 -0.09
N VAL A 348 -21.22 -6.64 -0.44
CA VAL A 348 -19.98 -6.27 0.27
C VAL A 348 -20.30 -5.65 1.62
N LEU A 349 -21.33 -4.80 1.70
CA LEU A 349 -21.79 -4.19 2.95
C LEU A 349 -23.15 -4.77 3.33
N ALA A 350 -23.23 -5.37 4.51
CA ALA A 350 -24.44 -6.00 5.07
C ALA A 350 -25.60 -5.00 5.15
N PRO A 351 -26.88 -5.43 5.11
CA PRO A 351 -28.04 -4.56 5.29
C PRO A 351 -27.92 -3.61 6.50
N GLU A 352 -28.59 -2.46 6.44
CA GLU A 352 -28.40 -1.36 7.43
C GLU A 352 -28.63 -1.80 8.87
N GLU A 353 -29.60 -2.69 9.09
CA GLU A 353 -29.94 -3.32 10.37
C GLU A 353 -28.79 -4.15 10.95
N ASP A 354 -28.00 -4.78 10.09
CA ASP A 354 -26.89 -5.68 10.43
C ASP A 354 -25.54 -4.95 10.51
N VAL A 355 -25.46 -3.71 9.99
CA VAL A 355 -24.26 -2.88 10.16
C VAL A 355 -24.12 -2.48 11.64
N PRO A 356 -22.93 -2.67 12.25
CA PRO A 356 -22.69 -2.21 13.61
C PRO A 356 -23.06 -0.74 13.78
N ALA A 357 -23.67 -0.38 14.91
CA ALA A 357 -24.27 0.94 15.11
C ALA A 357 -23.35 2.07 14.65
N TYR A 358 -22.06 2.04 15.02
CA TYR A 358 -21.07 3.07 14.70
C TYR A 358 -20.73 3.23 13.21
N ASN A 359 -21.16 2.33 12.33
CA ASN A 359 -20.94 2.36 10.88
C ASN A 359 -22.24 2.51 10.07
N ARG A 360 -23.39 2.67 10.75
CA ARG A 360 -24.66 2.96 10.08
C ARG A 360 -24.60 4.25 9.28
N ALA A 361 -25.43 4.38 8.25
CA ALA A 361 -25.44 5.52 7.33
C ALA A 361 -25.68 6.87 8.04
N ALA A 362 -26.31 6.85 9.22
CA ALA A 362 -26.50 8.03 10.06
C ALA A 362 -25.19 8.55 10.69
N HIS A 363 -24.13 7.74 10.76
CA HIS A 363 -22.85 8.14 11.31
C HIS A 363 -22.00 8.88 10.27
N GLN A 364 -21.54 10.05 10.69
CA GLN A 364 -20.71 10.91 9.86
C GLN A 364 -19.30 10.34 9.61
N HIS A 365 -18.72 9.65 10.60
CA HIS A 365 -17.38 9.06 10.50
C HIS A 365 -17.46 7.56 10.79
N ARG A 366 -17.02 6.75 9.83
CA ARG A 366 -17.10 5.28 9.88
C ARG A 366 -15.71 4.67 9.81
N VAL A 367 -15.56 3.46 10.37
CA VAL A 367 -14.29 2.72 10.39
C VAL A 367 -14.55 1.26 10.05
N PHE A 368 -13.96 0.78 8.96
CA PHE A 368 -14.06 -0.60 8.52
C PHE A 368 -12.81 -1.39 8.94
N GLY A 369 -13.01 -2.54 9.59
CA GLY A 369 -11.94 -3.39 10.13
C GLY A 369 -11.34 -2.93 11.45
N LYS A 370 -12.12 -2.40 12.40
CA LYS A 370 -11.60 -2.00 13.73
C LYS A 370 -10.77 -3.10 14.40
N ALA A 371 -11.15 -4.35 14.19
CA ALA A 371 -10.42 -5.52 14.67
C ALA A 371 -10.63 -6.70 13.68
N PRO A 372 -9.82 -7.77 13.78
CA PRO A 372 -10.03 -8.97 12.95
C PRO A 372 -11.44 -9.59 13.05
N ALA A 373 -12.08 -9.48 14.22
CA ALA A 373 -13.44 -9.97 14.45
C ALA A 373 -14.53 -8.91 14.18
N ASP A 374 -14.14 -7.66 13.89
CA ASP A 374 -15.06 -6.55 13.68
C ASP A 374 -14.70 -5.82 12.39
N LEU A 375 -15.26 -6.32 11.29
CA LEU A 375 -15.05 -5.76 9.95
C LEU A 375 -15.96 -4.57 9.64
N GLY A 376 -16.82 -4.15 10.59
CA GLY A 376 -17.67 -2.99 10.40
C GLY A 376 -18.83 -3.21 9.43
N GLY A 377 -19.36 -4.45 9.36
CA GLY A 377 -20.47 -4.83 8.46
C GLY A 377 -20.04 -5.30 7.07
N ILE A 378 -18.73 -5.46 6.83
CA ILE A 378 -18.19 -5.91 5.54
C ILE A 378 -18.19 -7.44 5.45
N ASP A 379 -18.70 -7.98 4.34
CA ASP A 379 -18.47 -9.36 3.90
C ASP A 379 -17.15 -9.41 3.11
N ALA A 380 -16.12 -9.94 3.76
CA ALA A 380 -14.78 -10.01 3.19
C ALA A 380 -14.67 -10.91 1.95
N SER A 381 -15.50 -11.96 1.85
CA SER A 381 -15.49 -12.87 0.70
C SER A 381 -16.10 -12.18 -0.53
N ARG A 382 -17.20 -11.44 -0.32
CA ARG A 382 -17.81 -10.61 -1.37
C ARG A 382 -16.90 -9.47 -1.80
N LEU A 383 -16.21 -8.83 -0.86
CA LEU A 383 -15.21 -7.81 -1.16
C LEU A 383 -14.08 -8.36 -2.03
N ALA A 384 -13.52 -9.53 -1.68
CA ALA A 384 -12.50 -10.20 -2.49
C ALA A 384 -13.01 -10.52 -3.90
N GLY A 385 -14.19 -11.12 -4.03
CA GLY A 385 -14.78 -11.46 -5.33
C GLY A 385 -15.03 -10.25 -6.24
N VAL A 386 -15.47 -9.12 -5.66
CA VAL A 386 -15.63 -7.84 -6.37
C VAL A 386 -14.27 -7.32 -6.87
N MET A 387 -13.25 -7.31 -6.01
CA MET A 387 -11.90 -6.91 -6.41
C MET A 387 -11.38 -7.80 -7.54
N GLU A 388 -11.48 -9.13 -7.41
CA GLU A 388 -11.00 -10.06 -8.45
C GLU A 388 -11.67 -9.82 -9.80
N ALA A 389 -13.00 -9.74 -9.82
CA ALA A 389 -13.79 -9.60 -11.03
C ALA A 389 -13.42 -8.34 -11.81
N PHE A 390 -13.32 -7.21 -11.11
CA PHE A 390 -13.15 -5.90 -11.75
C PHE A 390 -11.69 -5.55 -12.02
N LEU A 391 -10.73 -6.07 -11.23
CA LEU A 391 -9.31 -5.96 -11.56
C LEU A 391 -8.97 -6.76 -12.84
N LEU A 392 -9.40 -8.02 -12.91
CA LEU A 392 -9.19 -8.85 -14.11
C LEU A 392 -9.92 -8.29 -15.32
N GLY A 393 -11.18 -7.91 -15.14
CA GLY A 393 -11.99 -7.39 -16.23
C GLY A 393 -11.47 -6.04 -16.75
N GLY A 394 -10.98 -5.16 -15.87
CA GLY A 394 -10.39 -3.87 -16.27
C GLY A 394 -9.16 -4.03 -17.16
N LEU A 395 -8.23 -4.92 -16.78
CA LEU A 395 -7.08 -5.21 -17.63
C LEU A 395 -7.46 -5.95 -18.92
N LYS A 396 -8.40 -6.91 -18.86
CA LYS A 396 -8.91 -7.58 -20.08
C LYS A 396 -9.53 -6.59 -21.06
N ALA A 397 -10.34 -5.66 -20.57
CA ALA A 397 -11.03 -4.65 -21.38
C ALA A 397 -10.07 -3.68 -22.07
N THR A 398 -8.89 -3.45 -21.48
CA THR A 398 -7.91 -2.47 -21.97
C THR A 398 -6.68 -3.11 -22.61
N ALA A 399 -6.55 -4.45 -22.58
CA ALA A 399 -5.37 -5.17 -23.06
C ALA A 399 -5.02 -4.86 -24.52
N ALA A 400 -6.00 -4.89 -25.42
CA ALA A 400 -5.79 -4.61 -26.84
C ALA A 400 -5.36 -3.15 -27.07
N HIS A 401 -5.97 -2.21 -26.35
CA HIS A 401 -5.61 -0.79 -26.39
C HIS A 401 -4.19 -0.55 -25.89
N ALA A 402 -3.82 -1.16 -24.75
CA ALA A 402 -2.49 -1.04 -24.16
C ALA A 402 -1.41 -1.63 -25.08
N ALA A 403 -1.67 -2.79 -25.68
CA ALA A 403 -0.73 -3.45 -26.60
C ALA A 403 -0.50 -2.67 -27.91
N GLY A 404 -1.49 -1.87 -28.34
CA GLY A 404 -1.39 -1.04 -29.53
C GLY A 404 -0.69 0.32 -29.32
N ARG A 405 -0.21 0.62 -28.10
CA ARG A 405 0.47 1.91 -27.83
C ARG A 405 1.93 1.88 -28.28
N PRO A 406 2.41 2.92 -28.99
CA PRO A 406 3.80 3.02 -29.42
C PRO A 406 4.78 2.89 -28.24
N GLY A 407 5.81 2.07 -28.42
CA GLY A 407 6.87 1.84 -27.42
C GLY A 407 6.61 0.66 -26.49
N PHE A 408 5.44 0.02 -26.58
CA PHE A 408 5.08 -1.14 -25.75
C PHE A 408 5.13 -2.47 -26.52
N GLU A 409 5.39 -2.43 -27.83
CA GLU A 409 5.47 -3.63 -28.69
C GLU A 409 6.65 -4.52 -28.31
N LYS A 410 7.70 -3.94 -27.73
CA LYS A 410 8.91 -4.64 -27.27
C LYS A 410 8.81 -5.16 -25.83
N GLY A 411 7.66 -4.97 -25.18
CA GLY A 411 7.49 -5.21 -23.76
C GLY A 411 7.89 -4.02 -22.89
N ILE A 412 8.02 -4.27 -21.59
CA ILE A 412 8.40 -3.25 -20.60
C ILE A 412 9.84 -3.46 -20.16
N GLU A 413 10.56 -2.36 -19.98
CA GLU A 413 11.93 -2.33 -19.48
C GLU A 413 11.95 -1.79 -18.06
N HIS A 414 12.71 -2.45 -17.20
CA HIS A 414 13.01 -1.96 -15.86
C HIS A 414 14.49 -1.60 -15.76
N THR A 415 14.78 -0.53 -15.03
CA THR A 415 16.14 -0.16 -14.66
C THR A 415 16.70 -1.29 -13.77
N PRO A 416 17.83 -1.91 -14.15
CA PRO A 416 18.46 -2.92 -13.32
C PRO A 416 18.80 -2.37 -11.94
N VAL A 417 18.64 -3.20 -10.91
CA VAL A 417 19.11 -2.89 -9.56
C VAL A 417 20.52 -3.45 -9.43
N GLU A 418 21.52 -2.58 -9.51
CA GLU A 418 22.91 -2.99 -9.31
C GLU A 418 23.14 -3.43 -7.85
N ALA A 419 23.82 -4.56 -7.68
CA ALA A 419 24.19 -5.00 -6.34
C ALA A 419 25.31 -4.09 -5.82
N ALA A 420 25.11 -3.49 -4.65
CA ALA A 420 26.19 -2.77 -3.97
C ALA A 420 27.34 -3.72 -3.54
N TYR A 421 27.06 -5.03 -3.45
CA TYR A 421 27.97 -6.06 -2.95
C TYR A 421 27.84 -7.34 -3.77
N ASP A 422 28.93 -8.09 -3.87
CA ASP A 422 28.88 -9.46 -4.40
C ASP A 422 27.95 -10.33 -3.54
N LEU A 423 27.08 -11.10 -4.20
CA LEU A 423 26.04 -11.86 -3.52
C LEU A 423 26.60 -12.96 -2.62
N ASP A 424 27.68 -13.63 -3.05
CA ASP A 424 28.29 -14.71 -2.28
C ASP A 424 29.08 -14.18 -1.08
N VAL A 425 29.73 -13.03 -1.22
CA VAL A 425 30.33 -12.30 -0.10
C VAL A 425 29.23 -11.84 0.87
N PHE A 426 28.13 -11.29 0.37
CA PHE A 426 27.01 -10.87 1.20
C PHE A 426 26.45 -12.01 2.04
N LEU A 427 26.14 -13.15 1.41
CA LEU A 427 25.53 -14.30 2.08
C LEU A 427 26.48 -15.03 3.05
N ARG A 428 27.74 -15.23 2.64
CA ARG A 428 28.70 -15.99 3.47
C ARG A 428 29.33 -15.15 4.56
N GLU A 429 29.68 -13.90 4.27
CA GLU A 429 30.48 -13.09 5.16
C GLU A 429 29.67 -12.00 5.87
N MET A 430 28.83 -11.27 5.14
CA MET A 430 28.16 -10.09 5.69
C MET A 430 26.96 -10.48 6.55
N LEU A 431 25.98 -11.18 5.98
CA LEU A 431 24.70 -11.48 6.65
C LEU A 431 24.86 -12.15 8.02
N PRO A 432 25.70 -13.19 8.21
CA PRO A 432 25.89 -13.81 9.53
C PRO A 432 26.47 -12.83 10.55
N ARG A 433 27.46 -12.02 10.15
CA ARG A 433 28.08 -11.02 11.03
C ARG A 433 27.14 -9.86 11.34
N MET A 434 26.31 -9.45 10.39
CA MET A 434 25.29 -8.42 10.61
C MET A 434 24.24 -8.88 11.62
N LYS A 435 23.78 -10.14 11.54
CA LYS A 435 22.90 -10.74 12.57
C LYS A 435 23.53 -10.66 13.97
N VAL A 436 24.84 -10.93 14.09
CA VAL A 436 25.57 -10.79 15.37
C VAL A 436 25.61 -9.34 15.82
N ILE A 437 25.98 -8.40 14.94
CA ILE A 437 26.03 -6.96 15.24
C ILE A 437 24.68 -6.46 15.76
N GLU A 438 23.59 -6.79 15.07
CA GLU A 438 22.24 -6.38 15.48
C GLU A 438 21.80 -7.01 16.78
N GLY A 439 22.07 -8.30 16.98
CA GLY A 439 21.81 -8.98 18.25
C GLY A 439 22.50 -8.26 19.42
N GLN A 440 23.77 -7.92 19.25
CA GLN A 440 24.52 -7.18 20.27
C GLN A 440 24.01 -5.74 20.47
N LYS A 441 23.65 -5.02 19.38
CA LYS A 441 23.04 -3.68 19.48
C LYS A 441 21.71 -3.71 20.23
N LYS A 442 20.87 -4.73 20.00
CA LYS A 442 19.60 -4.95 20.71
C LYS A 442 19.84 -5.26 22.18
N THR A 443 20.77 -6.16 22.50
CA THR A 443 21.16 -6.44 23.90
C THR A 443 21.61 -5.17 24.60
N ALA A 444 22.49 -4.39 23.98
CA ALA A 444 22.98 -3.13 24.54
C ALA A 444 21.82 -2.16 24.84
N LYS A 445 20.92 -1.94 23.87
CA LYS A 445 19.77 -1.06 24.05
C LYS A 445 18.85 -1.51 25.19
N ASN A 446 18.55 -2.80 25.28
CA ASN A 446 17.72 -3.34 26.35
C ASN A 446 18.35 -3.12 27.73
N CYS A 447 19.66 -3.37 27.86
CA CYS A 447 20.40 -3.10 29.09
C CYS A 447 20.40 -1.61 29.45
N GLU A 448 20.53 -0.71 28.47
CA GLU A 448 20.47 0.74 28.68
C GLU A 448 19.09 1.23 29.13
N ASP A 449 18.03 0.74 28.48
CA ASP A 449 16.65 1.07 28.82
C ASP A 449 16.30 0.59 30.25
N GLU A 450 16.76 -0.61 30.64
CA GLU A 450 16.57 -1.11 32.01
C GLU A 450 17.44 -0.36 33.03
N ALA A 451 18.70 -0.07 32.70
CA ALA A 451 19.58 0.72 33.55
C ALA A 451 19.01 2.12 33.79
N LYS A 452 18.41 2.75 32.77
CA LYS A 452 17.74 4.05 32.89
C LYS A 452 16.59 4.00 33.90
N LYS A 453 15.72 2.99 33.81
CA LYS A 453 14.60 2.79 34.76
C LYS A 453 15.09 2.60 36.20
N ILE A 454 16.19 1.87 36.40
CA ILE A 454 16.78 1.69 37.73
C ILE A 454 17.41 2.98 38.24
N ALA A 455 18.13 3.71 37.39
CA ALA A 455 18.74 4.98 37.77
C ALA A 455 17.70 6.03 38.20
N GLU A 456 16.52 6.04 37.57
CA GLU A 456 15.39 6.91 37.96
C GLU A 456 14.82 6.55 39.32
N LYS A 457 14.85 5.26 39.72
CA LYS A 457 14.29 4.77 40.98
C LYS A 457 15.27 4.79 42.15
N GLU A 458 16.52 4.41 41.91
CA GLU A 458 17.52 4.06 42.95
C GLU A 458 18.79 4.91 42.83
N GLY A 459 18.88 5.79 41.83
CA GLY A 459 20.10 6.50 41.50
C GLY A 459 21.12 5.65 40.73
N LYS A 460 22.15 6.30 40.19
CA LYS A 460 23.19 5.65 39.37
C LYS A 460 24.26 4.89 40.18
N SER A 461 24.13 4.85 41.51
CA SER A 461 25.10 4.19 42.41
C SER A 461 24.69 2.75 42.78
N GLY A 462 23.54 2.26 42.32
CA GLY A 462 23.11 0.88 42.55
C GLY A 462 24.01 -0.14 41.85
N ALA A 463 24.25 -1.30 42.50
CA ALA A 463 25.03 -2.39 41.90
C ALA A 463 24.37 -2.92 40.61
N LYS A 464 23.04 -3.03 40.58
CA LYS A 464 22.28 -3.47 39.40
C LYS A 464 22.44 -2.50 38.21
N TYR A 465 22.44 -1.19 38.47
CA TYR A 465 22.70 -0.18 37.43
C TYR A 465 24.10 -0.37 36.81
N ARG A 466 25.14 -0.49 37.64
CA ARG A 466 26.52 -0.69 37.15
C ARG A 466 26.66 -1.95 36.32
N GLU A 467 26.03 -3.04 36.74
CA GLU A 467 26.08 -4.30 36.02
C GLU A 467 25.42 -4.20 34.64
N LEU A 468 24.21 -3.62 34.55
CA LEU A 468 23.54 -3.40 33.26
C LEU A 468 24.32 -2.45 32.35
N ALA A 469 24.90 -1.38 32.90
CA ALA A 469 25.74 -0.46 32.14
C ALA A 469 26.99 -1.15 31.59
N LYS A 470 27.62 -2.03 32.39
CA LYS A 470 28.75 -2.86 31.96
C LYS A 470 28.34 -3.82 30.84
N GLN A 471 27.24 -4.53 31.01
CA GLN A 471 26.72 -5.45 29.98
C GLN A 471 26.40 -4.74 28.66
N ALA A 472 25.83 -3.52 28.73
CA ALA A 472 25.59 -2.69 27.56
C ALA A 472 26.91 -2.30 26.86
N ALA A 473 27.91 -1.89 27.62
CA ALA A 473 29.23 -1.51 27.09
C ALA A 473 29.93 -2.71 26.42
N GLU A 474 29.91 -3.89 27.06
CA GLU A 474 30.48 -5.11 26.49
C GLU A 474 29.76 -5.54 25.22
N ALA A 475 28.43 -5.45 25.17
CA ALA A 475 27.67 -5.75 23.96
C ALA A 475 28.02 -4.79 22.82
N LYS A 476 28.16 -3.49 23.11
CA LYS A 476 28.64 -2.49 22.12
C LYS A 476 30.03 -2.81 21.61
N GLU A 477 30.95 -3.22 22.47
CA GLU A 477 32.31 -3.57 22.06
C GLU A 477 32.35 -4.86 21.23
N ARG A 478 31.55 -5.87 21.57
CA ARG A 478 31.37 -7.07 20.74
C ARG A 478 30.83 -6.71 19.35
N ALA A 479 29.84 -5.83 19.26
CA ALA A 479 29.34 -5.34 17.97
C ALA A 479 30.46 -4.67 17.16
N ARG A 480 31.18 -3.70 17.75
CA ARG A 480 32.29 -2.99 17.09
C ARG A 480 33.41 -3.93 16.64
N LYS A 481 33.73 -4.96 17.42
CA LYS A 481 34.72 -5.97 17.04
C LYS A 481 34.31 -6.68 15.75
N VAL A 482 33.06 -7.12 15.65
CA VAL A 482 32.52 -7.77 14.45
C VAL A 482 32.48 -6.79 13.27
N GLU A 483 32.12 -5.52 13.49
CA GLU A 483 32.18 -4.48 12.44
C GLU A 483 33.62 -4.31 11.90
N ARG A 484 34.63 -4.29 12.78
CA ARG A 484 36.05 -4.22 12.39
C ARG A 484 36.55 -5.48 11.66
N GLU A 485 36.03 -6.65 12.02
CA GLU A 485 36.34 -7.91 11.31
C GLU A 485 35.71 -7.92 9.92
N LEU A 486 34.47 -7.44 9.81
CA LEU A 486 33.76 -7.35 8.54
C LEU A 486 34.43 -6.36 7.57
N ALA A 487 34.97 -5.25 8.07
CA ALA A 487 35.73 -4.29 7.27
C ALA A 487 37.06 -4.84 6.69
N LYS A 488 37.52 -6.02 7.14
CA LYS A 488 38.73 -6.69 6.64
C LYS A 488 38.42 -7.78 5.59
N VAL A 489 37.14 -8.03 5.30
CA VAL A 489 36.75 -9.03 4.29
C VAL A 489 37.12 -8.50 2.90
N PRO A 490 37.82 -9.29 2.06
CA PRO A 490 38.15 -8.90 0.70
C PRO A 490 36.93 -8.45 -0.11
N GLY A 491 37.02 -7.26 -0.72
CA GLY A 491 35.94 -6.61 -1.46
C GLY A 491 35.09 -5.65 -0.63
N LEU A 492 35.29 -5.59 0.69
CA LEU A 492 34.62 -4.66 1.61
C LEU A 492 35.56 -3.57 2.16
N GLU A 493 36.83 -3.55 1.75
CA GLU A 493 37.82 -2.62 2.28
C GLU A 493 37.39 -1.16 2.06
N GLY A 494 37.34 -0.39 3.16
CA GLY A 494 36.95 1.02 3.13
C GLY A 494 35.47 1.28 2.85
N ARG A 495 34.64 0.24 2.69
CA ARG A 495 33.19 0.39 2.48
C ARG A 495 32.45 0.46 3.82
N ALA A 496 31.42 1.31 3.86
CA ALA A 496 30.45 1.25 4.94
C ALA A 496 29.67 -0.08 4.90
N LEU A 497 29.15 -0.49 6.06
CA LEU A 497 28.22 -1.61 6.13
C LEU A 497 26.97 -1.29 5.32
N PRO A 498 26.38 -2.28 4.63
CA PRO A 498 25.16 -2.05 3.88
C PRO A 498 24.09 -1.51 4.81
N THR A 499 23.48 -0.43 4.39
CA THR A 499 22.15 -0.07 4.87
C THR A 499 21.12 -1.04 4.26
N ARG A 500 19.90 -1.05 4.78
CA ARG A 500 18.88 -2.02 4.35
C ARG A 500 18.41 -1.82 2.90
N ASP A 501 18.48 -0.59 2.42
CA ASP A 501 18.26 -0.18 1.04
C ASP A 501 19.39 -0.66 0.10
N GLN A 502 20.55 -1.01 0.63
CA GLN A 502 21.68 -1.55 -0.15
C GLN A 502 21.69 -3.08 -0.20
N LEU A 503 20.64 -3.74 0.32
CA LEU A 503 20.52 -5.18 0.27
C LEU A 503 20.32 -5.64 -1.18
N PRO A 504 21.04 -6.69 -1.63
CA PRO A 504 20.98 -7.18 -3.00
C PRO A 504 19.72 -8.04 -3.24
N TYR A 505 18.54 -7.51 -2.94
CA TYR A 505 17.26 -8.24 -3.05
C TYR A 505 17.03 -8.78 -4.45
N GLU A 506 17.41 -8.01 -5.48
CA GLU A 506 17.29 -8.44 -6.87
C GLU A 506 18.11 -9.72 -7.13
N GLN A 507 19.37 -9.74 -6.69
CA GLN A 507 20.26 -10.88 -6.88
C GLN A 507 19.87 -12.06 -5.99
N LEU A 508 19.39 -11.79 -4.77
CA LEU A 508 18.82 -12.80 -3.87
C LEU A 508 17.59 -13.47 -4.51
N TYR A 509 16.70 -12.66 -5.07
CA TYR A 509 15.53 -13.13 -5.81
C TYR A 509 15.94 -13.96 -7.03
N GLN A 510 16.84 -13.45 -7.86
CA GLN A 510 17.33 -14.16 -9.04
C GLN A 510 17.98 -15.50 -8.67
N ARG A 511 18.78 -15.55 -7.59
CA ARG A 511 19.37 -16.80 -7.08
C ARG A 511 18.31 -17.77 -6.58
N ALA A 512 17.32 -17.28 -5.83
CA ALA A 512 16.21 -18.12 -5.38
C ALA A 512 15.46 -18.72 -6.58
N MET A 513 15.21 -17.92 -7.62
CA MET A 513 14.55 -18.36 -8.84
C MET A 513 15.40 -19.33 -9.69
N SER A 514 16.71 -19.12 -9.78
CA SER A 514 17.60 -20.00 -10.58
C SER A 514 17.76 -21.39 -9.96
N GLN A 515 17.81 -21.48 -8.62
CA GLN A 515 17.84 -22.75 -7.89
C GLN A 515 16.61 -23.63 -8.15
N LEU A 516 15.51 -23.02 -8.57
CA LEU A 516 14.27 -23.71 -8.89
C LEU A 516 14.20 -24.18 -10.35
N GLY A 517 15.13 -23.75 -11.20
CA GLY A 517 14.89 -23.77 -12.64
C GLY A 517 16.11 -23.65 -13.54
N GLY A 518 16.98 -24.65 -13.54
CA GLY A 518 17.63 -25.08 -14.79
C GLY A 518 16.66 -25.43 -15.95
N LYS A 519 15.36 -25.13 -15.81
CA LYS A 519 14.26 -25.38 -16.75
C LYS A 519 13.23 -24.24 -16.90
N ALA A 520 13.35 -23.12 -16.18
CA ALA A 520 12.42 -22.00 -16.30
C ALA A 520 13.17 -20.73 -16.69
N LYS A 521 13.33 -20.49 -18.00
CA LYS A 521 13.69 -19.16 -18.50
C LYS A 521 12.44 -18.27 -18.35
N VAL A 522 12.58 -17.18 -17.59
CA VAL A 522 11.62 -16.08 -17.52
C VAL A 522 11.78 -15.22 -18.77
#